data_AF-A0A959WGF0-F1
#
_entry.id   AF-A0A959WGF0-F1
#
_cell.length_a   1.000
_cell.length_b   1.000
_cell.length_c   1.000
_cell.angle_alpha   90.00
_cell.angle_beta   90.00
_cell.angle_gamma   90.00
#
_symmetry.space_group_name_H-M   'P 1'
#
loop_
_entity.id
_entity.type
_entity.pdbx_description
1 polymer ?
#
loop_
_entity_poly.entity_id
_entity_poly.type
_entity_poly.pdbx_seq_one_letter_code
_entity_poly.pdbx_strand_id
1 'polypeptide(L)'
;MAPTRTVFAAFAGGIALACACAALLLSLNSGPASAATPEQKQAAARERIEQTSSAIEADRDDLESAQAEAADASAREADLNGLISSGEERSAELASRLDEAEDDLAASRKRLVRARAFLSERLVAIYISGGTPDTLDMAMGASSFDQLATGNTYLTAVQNSDERLTARVAELRRQLDGKVDGLGEAKVAIDKHNEALAAARDQIAAARAEAEASAATLASANADREARIDSLKGDIAGWQKQIEKQQQVSAEEAEEEVEQNLGGPYAIPTYIVMCESGGDYSAVNPSSGAGGAYQIMPSTWEAYGGTGLPQNASKAEQDRIAALIWADSGSSPWTCA
;
A
#
# COMPACT_ATOMS: atom_id res chain seq x y z
N MET A 1 -6.79 -7.48 -14.95
CA MET A 1 -6.39 -6.19 -15.57
C MET A 1 -5.43 -5.50 -14.62
N ALA A 2 -4.31 -5.01 -15.13
CA ALA A 2 -3.16 -4.58 -14.34
C ALA A 2 -3.15 -3.05 -14.12
N PRO A 3 -3.19 -2.59 -12.86
CA PRO A 3 -2.68 -1.26 -12.48
C PRO A 3 -1.64 -1.31 -11.34
N THR A 4 -1.16 -2.49 -10.93
CA THR A 4 -0.31 -2.62 -9.73
C THR A 4 1.16 -2.27 -9.94
N ARG A 5 1.65 -1.99 -11.15
CA ARG A 5 3.09 -1.77 -11.38
C ARG A 5 3.56 -0.32 -11.26
N THR A 6 2.69 0.65 -11.42
CA THR A 6 3.07 2.08 -11.50
C THR A 6 3.22 2.76 -10.14
N VAL A 7 2.64 2.23 -9.06
CA VAL A 7 2.72 2.84 -7.72
C VAL A 7 4.06 2.56 -7.02
N PHE A 8 4.77 1.49 -7.41
CA PHE A 8 5.92 0.97 -6.63
C PHE A 8 7.29 1.56 -6.99
N ALA A 9 7.43 2.26 -8.12
CA ALA A 9 8.72 2.76 -8.58
C ALA A 9 9.22 4.02 -7.83
N ALA A 10 8.36 4.70 -7.06
CA ALA A 10 8.71 5.94 -6.37
C ALA A 10 9.53 5.75 -5.08
N PHE A 11 9.66 4.52 -4.56
CA PHE A 11 10.20 4.24 -3.24
C PHE A 11 11.72 4.37 -3.09
N ALA A 12 12.49 4.18 -4.16
CA ALA A 12 13.96 4.14 -4.07
C ALA A 12 14.62 5.53 -3.92
N GLY A 13 13.93 6.62 -4.27
CA GLY A 13 14.51 7.97 -4.30
C GLY A 13 14.60 8.69 -2.94
N GLY A 14 13.79 8.31 -1.96
CA GLY A 14 13.67 9.03 -0.68
C GLY A 14 14.82 8.77 0.31
N ILE A 15 15.44 7.59 0.25
CA ILE A 15 16.41 7.11 1.25
C ILE A 15 17.73 7.88 1.20
N ALA A 16 18.15 8.33 0.01
CA ALA A 16 19.41 9.05 -0.14
C ALA A 16 19.37 10.49 0.44
N LEU A 17 18.18 11.08 0.55
CA LEU A 17 18.02 12.48 0.98
C LEU A 17 18.02 12.63 2.52
N ALA A 18 17.48 11.63 3.23
CA ALA A 18 17.37 11.66 4.70
C ALA A 18 18.75 11.56 5.39
N CYS A 19 19.64 10.69 4.90
CA CYS A 19 20.98 10.53 5.47
C CYS A 19 21.89 11.76 5.26
N ALA A 20 21.73 12.48 4.13
CA ALA A 20 22.51 13.68 3.85
C ALA A 20 22.15 14.85 4.80
N CYS A 21 20.89 14.92 5.26
CA CYS A 21 20.42 15.98 6.16
C CYS A 21 20.93 15.82 7.61
N ALA A 22 21.16 14.59 8.07
CA ALA A 22 21.69 14.32 9.40
C ALA A 22 23.13 14.85 9.58
N ALA A 23 23.95 14.84 8.51
CA ALA A 23 25.34 15.29 8.55
C ALA A 23 25.48 16.82 8.65
N LEU A 24 24.54 17.58 8.09
CA LEU A 24 24.57 19.07 8.16
C LEU A 24 24.21 19.63 9.53
N LEU A 25 23.53 18.86 10.39
CA LEU A 25 23.10 19.30 11.72
C LEU A 25 24.16 19.07 12.82
N LEU A 26 25.37 18.60 12.51
CA LEU A 26 26.41 18.36 13.53
C LEU A 26 27.39 19.52 13.77
N SER A 27 27.29 20.65 13.06
CA SER A 27 28.35 21.68 13.07
C SER A 27 27.93 23.10 13.53
N LEU A 28 26.94 23.25 14.40
CA LEU A 28 26.49 24.59 14.86
C LEU A 28 26.98 24.89 16.29
N ASN A 29 27.97 25.78 16.38
CA ASN A 29 28.52 26.36 17.61
C ASN A 29 27.56 27.45 18.16
N SER A 30 27.46 27.54 19.49
CA SER A 30 26.41 28.23 20.26
C SER A 30 26.65 29.74 20.48
N GLY A 31 25.63 30.57 20.22
CA GLY A 31 25.51 31.97 20.68
C GLY A 31 24.05 32.30 21.08
N PRO A 32 23.79 33.20 22.06
CA PRO A 32 22.46 33.31 22.66
C PRO A 32 21.66 34.50 22.11
N ALA A 33 20.43 34.26 21.63
CA ALA A 33 19.25 35.10 21.91
C ALA A 33 17.96 34.58 21.22
N SER A 34 16.92 34.41 22.05
CA SER A 34 15.47 34.51 21.81
C SER A 34 14.80 33.82 20.59
N ALA A 35 13.76 33.04 20.89
CA ALA A 35 13.05 32.02 20.08
C ALA A 35 13.83 30.70 19.99
N ALA A 36 13.34 29.66 20.69
CA ALA A 36 13.89 28.29 20.85
C ALA A 36 15.39 28.15 20.54
N THR A 37 16.21 27.87 21.56
CA THR A 37 17.67 27.80 21.40
C THR A 37 18.05 26.94 20.19
N PRO A 38 19.16 27.25 19.47
CA PRO A 38 19.60 26.47 18.32
C PRO A 38 19.62 24.95 18.59
N GLU A 39 19.97 24.57 19.83
CA GLU A 39 19.93 23.20 20.35
C GLU A 39 18.51 22.60 20.40
N GLN A 40 17.49 23.36 20.82
CA GLN A 40 16.09 22.92 20.82
C GLN A 40 15.56 22.69 19.41
N LYS A 41 15.95 23.52 18.43
CA LYS A 41 15.57 23.33 17.02
C LYS A 41 16.26 22.10 16.41
N GLN A 42 17.54 21.86 16.73
CA GLN A 42 18.25 20.64 16.34
C GLN A 42 17.63 19.38 16.94
N ALA A 43 17.25 19.41 18.22
CA ALA A 43 16.60 18.27 18.87
C ALA A 43 15.25 17.94 18.21
N ALA A 44 14.41 18.95 17.95
CA ALA A 44 13.13 18.78 17.26
C ALA A 44 13.29 18.29 15.82
N ALA A 45 14.33 18.73 15.10
CA ALA A 45 14.66 18.25 13.76
C ALA A 45 15.08 16.78 13.77
N ARG A 46 15.92 16.37 14.71
CA ARG A 46 16.33 14.97 14.89
C ARG A 46 15.13 14.08 15.23
N GLU A 47 14.26 14.53 16.13
CA GLU A 47 13.03 13.80 16.48
C GLU A 47 12.09 13.61 15.26
N ARG A 48 11.90 14.65 14.44
CA ARG A 48 11.11 14.55 13.20
C ARG A 48 11.72 13.59 12.18
N ILE A 49 13.04 13.59 12.03
CA ILE A 49 13.76 12.67 11.13
C ILE A 49 13.60 11.23 11.63
N GLU A 50 13.78 10.99 12.93
CA GLU A 50 13.58 9.68 13.56
C GLU A 50 12.14 9.17 13.34
N GLN A 51 11.13 10.01 13.65
CA GLN A 51 9.72 9.69 13.43
C GLN A 51 9.41 9.38 11.97
N THR A 52 9.98 10.15 11.03
CA THR A 52 9.78 9.93 9.59
C THR A 52 10.47 8.65 9.13
N SER A 53 11.65 8.33 9.64
CA SER A 53 12.38 7.09 9.32
C SER A 53 11.63 5.86 9.81
N SER A 54 11.18 5.86 11.07
CA SER A 54 10.39 4.76 11.63
C SER A 54 9.06 4.57 10.90
N ALA A 55 8.41 5.67 10.48
CA ALA A 55 7.21 5.60 9.66
C ALA A 55 7.50 4.99 8.26
N ILE A 56 8.64 5.30 7.65
CA ILE A 56 9.04 4.71 6.35
C ILE A 56 9.31 3.21 6.48
N GLU A 57 9.92 2.76 7.58
CA GLU A 57 10.17 1.34 7.84
C GLU A 57 8.85 0.58 8.06
N ALA A 58 7.95 1.11 8.89
CA ALA A 58 6.62 0.52 9.09
C ALA A 58 5.82 0.45 7.78
N ASP A 59 5.81 1.52 6.99
CA ASP A 59 5.15 1.56 5.68
C ASP A 59 5.71 0.51 4.70
N ARG A 60 7.01 0.18 4.79
CA ARG A 60 7.64 -0.84 3.94
C ARG A 60 7.15 -2.23 4.30
N ASP A 61 7.07 -2.53 5.59
CA ASP A 61 6.56 -3.82 6.07
C ASP A 61 5.07 -3.97 5.72
N ASP A 62 4.28 -2.90 5.88
CA ASP A 62 2.86 -2.87 5.48
C ASP A 62 2.69 -3.06 3.96
N LEU A 63 3.57 -2.48 3.16
CA LEU A 63 3.58 -2.63 1.70
C LEU A 63 3.86 -4.09 1.30
N GLU A 64 4.85 -4.72 1.92
CA GLU A 64 5.21 -6.11 1.66
C GLU A 64 4.07 -7.06 2.07
N SER A 65 3.44 -6.81 3.23
CA SER A 65 2.26 -7.55 3.67
C SER A 65 1.09 -7.39 2.69
N ALA A 66 0.79 -6.16 2.27
CA ALA A 66 -0.29 -5.88 1.31
C ALA A 66 -0.02 -6.52 -0.07
N GLN A 67 1.24 -6.59 -0.52
CA GLN A 67 1.61 -7.30 -1.74
C GLN A 67 1.41 -8.81 -1.62
N ALA A 68 1.77 -9.39 -0.47
CA ALA A 68 1.56 -10.82 -0.21
C ALA A 68 0.07 -11.16 -0.15
N GLU A 69 -0.74 -10.35 0.54
CA GLU A 69 -2.20 -10.50 0.60
C GLU A 69 -2.86 -10.38 -0.77
N ALA A 70 -2.44 -9.41 -1.60
CA ALA A 70 -2.96 -9.26 -2.95
C ALA A 70 -2.60 -10.45 -3.86
N ALA A 71 -1.41 -11.03 -3.70
CA ALA A 71 -1.00 -12.23 -4.43
C ALA A 71 -1.82 -13.46 -4.01
N ASP A 72 -2.04 -13.64 -2.70
CA ASP A 72 -2.87 -14.73 -2.16
C ASP A 72 -4.34 -14.58 -2.60
N ALA A 73 -4.91 -13.38 -2.55
CA ALA A 73 -6.24 -13.09 -3.05
C ALA A 73 -6.37 -13.40 -4.55
N SER A 74 -5.38 -13.02 -5.36
CA SER A 74 -5.36 -13.32 -6.80
C SER A 74 -5.26 -14.83 -7.08
N ALA A 75 -4.52 -15.58 -6.26
CA ALA A 75 -4.42 -17.03 -6.39
C ALA A 75 -5.75 -17.71 -6.05
N ARG A 76 -6.37 -17.32 -4.93
CA ARG A 76 -7.71 -17.81 -4.52
C ARG A 76 -8.77 -17.51 -5.57
N GLU A 77 -8.73 -16.33 -6.18
CA GLU A 77 -9.65 -15.96 -7.25
C GLU A 77 -9.49 -16.87 -8.49
N ALA A 78 -8.25 -17.17 -8.88
CA ALA A 78 -7.98 -18.05 -10.00
C ALA A 78 -8.51 -19.48 -9.75
N ASP A 79 -8.28 -20.01 -8.55
CA ASP A 79 -8.77 -21.33 -8.14
C ASP A 79 -10.31 -21.39 -8.14
N LEU A 80 -10.96 -20.38 -7.54
CA LEU A 80 -12.43 -20.31 -7.49
C LEU A 80 -13.04 -20.16 -8.89
N ASN A 81 -12.43 -19.36 -9.78
CA ASN A 81 -12.88 -19.26 -11.17
C ASN A 81 -12.77 -20.60 -11.92
N GLY A 82 -11.71 -21.38 -11.67
CA GLY A 82 -11.58 -22.73 -12.23
C GLY A 82 -12.68 -23.68 -11.74
N LEU A 83 -13.01 -23.62 -10.46
CA LEU A 83 -14.10 -24.40 -9.86
C LEU A 83 -15.47 -23.97 -10.39
N ILE A 84 -15.71 -22.68 -10.58
CA ILE A 84 -16.97 -22.17 -11.14
C ILE A 84 -17.13 -22.62 -12.59
N SER A 85 -16.09 -22.50 -13.42
CA SER A 85 -16.15 -22.93 -14.82
C SER A 85 -16.47 -24.43 -14.93
N SER A 86 -15.76 -25.27 -14.19
CA SER A 86 -16.03 -26.72 -14.19
C SER A 86 -17.41 -27.05 -13.59
N GLY A 87 -17.86 -26.28 -12.59
CA GLY A 87 -19.18 -26.40 -12.02
C GLY A 87 -20.32 -25.99 -12.95
N GLU A 88 -20.13 -24.95 -13.76
CA GLU A 88 -21.09 -24.48 -14.78
C GLU A 88 -21.25 -25.52 -15.91
N GLU A 89 -20.14 -26.09 -16.38
CA GLU A 89 -20.17 -27.20 -17.36
C GLU A 89 -20.96 -28.39 -16.80
N ARG A 90 -20.73 -28.72 -15.53
CA ARG A 90 -21.46 -29.79 -14.86
C ARG A 90 -22.95 -29.47 -14.70
N SER A 91 -23.31 -28.23 -14.36
CA SER A 91 -24.71 -27.79 -14.31
C SER A 91 -25.39 -27.92 -15.67
N ALA A 92 -24.72 -27.54 -16.75
CA ALA A 92 -25.26 -27.65 -18.11
C ALA A 92 -25.47 -29.12 -18.51
N GLU A 93 -24.52 -30.00 -18.18
CA GLU A 93 -24.67 -31.45 -18.41
C GLU A 93 -25.85 -32.02 -17.60
N LEU A 94 -25.98 -31.63 -16.33
CA LEU A 94 -27.09 -32.09 -15.48
C LEU A 94 -28.44 -31.57 -15.99
N ALA A 95 -28.52 -30.34 -16.50
CA ALA A 95 -29.73 -29.80 -17.12
C ALA A 95 -30.13 -30.61 -18.35
N SER A 96 -29.19 -30.93 -19.25
CA SER A 96 -29.47 -31.78 -20.42
C SER A 96 -29.97 -33.17 -20.02
N ARG A 97 -29.36 -33.79 -19.00
CA ARG A 97 -29.81 -35.10 -18.48
C ARG A 97 -31.18 -35.02 -17.83
N LEU A 98 -31.49 -33.89 -17.20
CA LEU A 98 -32.80 -33.63 -16.59
C LEU A 98 -33.88 -33.56 -17.67
N ASP A 99 -33.64 -32.81 -18.74
CA ASP A 99 -34.55 -32.71 -19.89
C ASP A 99 -34.80 -34.09 -20.52
N GLU A 100 -33.75 -34.87 -20.75
CA GLU A 100 -33.87 -36.25 -21.24
C GLU A 100 -34.71 -37.12 -20.29
N ALA A 101 -34.48 -37.01 -18.97
CA ALA A 101 -35.23 -37.78 -17.97
C ALA A 101 -36.72 -37.38 -17.91
N GLU A 102 -37.04 -36.09 -18.11
CA GLU A 102 -38.41 -35.59 -18.19
C GLU A 102 -39.16 -36.12 -19.42
N ASP A 103 -38.50 -36.11 -20.58
CA ASP A 103 -39.03 -36.70 -21.81
C ASP A 103 -39.29 -38.20 -21.65
N ASP A 104 -38.35 -38.90 -21.03
CA ASP A 104 -38.46 -40.32 -20.74
C ASP A 104 -39.59 -40.64 -19.76
N LEU A 105 -39.81 -39.77 -18.76
CA LEU A 105 -40.92 -39.85 -17.82
C LEU A 105 -42.26 -39.63 -18.55
N ALA A 106 -42.33 -38.64 -19.44
CA ALA A 106 -43.51 -38.36 -20.25
C ALA A 106 -43.85 -39.55 -21.18
N ALA A 107 -42.84 -40.18 -21.78
CA ALA A 107 -43.02 -41.37 -22.60
C ALA A 107 -43.52 -42.57 -21.78
N SER A 108 -42.94 -42.82 -20.59
CA SER A 108 -43.40 -43.85 -19.64
C SER A 108 -44.84 -43.63 -19.20
N ARG A 109 -45.23 -42.38 -18.90
CA ARG A 109 -46.60 -42.01 -18.55
C ARG A 109 -47.58 -42.35 -19.67
N LYS A 110 -47.25 -42.00 -20.93
CA LYS A 110 -48.07 -42.36 -22.10
C LYS A 110 -48.20 -43.89 -22.29
N ARG A 111 -47.15 -44.66 -22.00
CA ARG A 111 -47.20 -46.14 -22.06
C ARG A 111 -48.11 -46.71 -20.98
N LEU A 112 -48.03 -46.20 -19.74
CA LEU A 112 -48.90 -46.63 -18.65
C LEU A 112 -50.38 -46.33 -18.94
N VAL A 113 -50.69 -45.14 -19.47
CA VAL A 113 -52.07 -44.78 -19.86
C VAL A 113 -52.63 -45.76 -20.89
N ARG A 114 -51.86 -46.09 -21.93
CA ARG A 114 -52.27 -47.08 -22.94
C ARG A 114 -52.45 -48.48 -22.37
N ALA A 115 -51.51 -48.95 -21.55
CA ALA A 115 -51.59 -50.27 -20.93
C ALA A 115 -52.80 -50.38 -19.98
N ARG A 116 -53.10 -49.32 -19.21
CA ARG A 116 -54.27 -49.24 -18.35
C ARG A 116 -55.58 -49.24 -19.15
N ALA A 117 -55.63 -48.53 -20.29
CA ALA A 117 -56.80 -48.53 -21.17
C ALA A 117 -57.09 -49.94 -21.70
N PHE A 118 -56.06 -50.64 -22.18
CA PHE A 118 -56.18 -52.01 -22.67
C PHE A 118 -56.62 -52.99 -21.56
N LEU A 119 -56.05 -52.86 -20.36
CA LEU A 119 -56.47 -53.64 -19.19
C LEU A 119 -57.93 -53.36 -18.82
N SER A 120 -58.36 -52.09 -18.85
CA SER A 120 -59.74 -51.71 -18.57
C SER A 120 -60.72 -52.33 -19.57
N GLU A 121 -60.41 -52.26 -20.87
CA GLU A 121 -61.23 -52.86 -21.93
C GLU A 121 -61.35 -54.37 -21.75
N ARG A 122 -60.23 -55.04 -21.41
CA ARG A 122 -60.21 -56.47 -21.15
C ARG A 122 -61.05 -56.87 -19.93
N LEU A 123 -60.95 -56.13 -18.83
CA LEU A 123 -61.75 -56.38 -17.62
C LEU A 123 -63.25 -56.17 -17.86
N VAL A 124 -63.63 -55.15 -18.64
CA VAL A 124 -65.02 -54.91 -19.04
C VAL A 124 -65.52 -56.05 -19.91
N ALA A 125 -64.73 -56.53 -20.87
CA ALA A 125 -65.09 -57.66 -21.70
C ALA A 125 -65.34 -58.93 -20.87
N ILE A 126 -64.45 -59.23 -19.92
CA ILE A 126 -64.61 -60.35 -18.97
C ILE A 126 -65.88 -60.21 -18.13
N TYR A 127 -66.19 -59.00 -17.66
CA TYR A 127 -67.41 -58.74 -16.88
C TYR A 127 -68.68 -58.96 -17.71
N ILE A 128 -68.75 -58.40 -18.93
CA ILE A 128 -69.91 -58.52 -19.82
C ILE A 128 -70.11 -59.97 -20.28
N SER A 129 -69.04 -60.75 -20.46
CA SER A 129 -69.11 -62.16 -20.83
C SER A 129 -69.51 -63.09 -19.68
N GLY A 130 -69.76 -62.57 -18.47
CA GLY A 130 -70.16 -63.38 -17.31
C GLY A 130 -68.99 -64.03 -16.56
N GLY A 131 -67.76 -63.56 -16.76
CA GLY A 131 -66.55 -64.10 -16.15
C GLY A 131 -65.50 -64.54 -17.19
N THR A 132 -64.39 -65.07 -16.70
CA THR A 132 -63.38 -65.72 -17.55
C THR A 132 -63.90 -67.09 -17.97
N PRO A 133 -63.93 -67.43 -19.28
CA PRO A 133 -64.38 -68.74 -19.71
C PRO A 133 -63.54 -69.84 -19.05
N ASP A 134 -64.19 -70.78 -18.37
CA ASP A 134 -63.51 -71.90 -17.72
C ASP A 134 -63.40 -73.09 -18.67
N THR A 135 -62.34 -73.87 -18.49
CA THR A 135 -62.11 -75.16 -19.15
C THR A 135 -63.28 -76.11 -18.99
N LEU A 136 -63.99 -76.07 -17.85
CA LEU A 136 -65.17 -76.86 -17.58
C LEU A 136 -66.37 -76.43 -18.46
N ASP A 137 -66.60 -75.13 -18.60
CA ASP A 137 -67.67 -74.59 -19.46
C ASP A 137 -67.40 -74.90 -20.94
N MET A 138 -66.14 -74.82 -21.35
CA MET A 138 -65.75 -75.18 -22.72
C MET A 138 -65.82 -76.68 -22.98
N ALA A 139 -65.51 -77.52 -21.99
CA ALA A 139 -65.67 -78.98 -22.09
C ALA A 139 -67.14 -79.40 -22.20
N MET A 140 -68.06 -78.70 -21.51
CA MET A 140 -69.50 -78.96 -21.61
C MET A 140 -70.11 -78.50 -22.94
N GLY A 141 -69.51 -77.49 -23.60
CA GLY A 141 -70.00 -76.96 -24.88
C GLY A 141 -69.33 -77.52 -26.14
N ALA A 142 -68.27 -78.34 -26.01
CA ALA A 142 -67.51 -78.86 -27.14
C ALA A 142 -68.26 -79.99 -27.87
N SER A 143 -68.34 -79.90 -29.20
CA SER A 143 -68.98 -80.92 -30.05
C SER A 143 -68.01 -82.00 -30.55
N SER A 144 -66.70 -81.81 -30.39
CA SER A 144 -65.66 -82.75 -30.78
C SER A 144 -64.40 -82.64 -29.88
N PHE A 145 -63.61 -83.71 -29.84
CA PHE A 145 -62.33 -83.72 -29.11
C PHE A 145 -61.32 -82.70 -29.67
N ASP A 146 -61.33 -82.47 -30.99
CA ASP A 146 -60.47 -81.49 -31.66
C ASP A 146 -60.83 -80.04 -31.26
N GLN A 147 -62.13 -79.74 -31.14
CA GLN A 147 -62.64 -78.45 -30.67
C GLN A 147 -62.26 -78.21 -29.19
N LEU A 148 -62.30 -79.27 -28.37
CA LEU A 148 -61.88 -79.20 -26.96
C LEU A 148 -60.37 -78.95 -26.82
N ALA A 149 -59.55 -79.69 -27.57
CA ALA A 149 -58.09 -79.54 -27.52
C ALA A 149 -57.63 -78.14 -27.96
N THR A 150 -58.16 -77.67 -29.10
CA THR A 150 -57.88 -76.33 -29.64
C THR A 150 -58.39 -75.23 -28.71
N GLY A 151 -59.60 -75.40 -28.17
CA GLY A 151 -60.20 -74.50 -27.21
C GLY A 151 -59.36 -74.31 -25.95
N ASN A 152 -58.90 -75.41 -25.36
CA ASN A 152 -58.05 -75.37 -24.18
C ASN A 152 -56.74 -74.60 -24.43
N THR A 153 -56.08 -74.80 -25.59
CA THR A 153 -54.88 -74.03 -25.96
C THR A 153 -55.16 -72.52 -26.02
N TYR A 154 -56.28 -72.11 -26.63
CA TYR A 154 -56.64 -70.69 -26.68
C TYR A 154 -56.99 -70.11 -25.32
N LEU A 155 -57.73 -70.84 -24.47
CA LEU A 155 -58.05 -70.41 -23.11
C LEU A 155 -56.80 -70.17 -22.27
N THR A 156 -55.86 -71.11 -22.27
CA THR A 156 -54.58 -70.94 -21.56
C THR A 156 -53.77 -69.77 -22.12
N ALA A 157 -53.73 -69.60 -23.45
CA ALA A 157 -53.01 -68.47 -24.06
C ALA A 157 -53.61 -67.11 -23.66
N VAL A 158 -54.94 -67.04 -23.55
CA VAL A 158 -55.68 -65.84 -23.12
C VAL A 158 -55.43 -65.54 -21.64
N GLN A 159 -55.54 -66.52 -20.74
CA GLN A 159 -55.25 -66.35 -19.31
C GLN A 159 -53.82 -65.86 -19.08
N ASN A 160 -52.84 -66.49 -19.75
CA ASN A 160 -51.45 -66.06 -19.72
C ASN A 160 -51.24 -64.65 -20.29
N SER A 161 -52.07 -64.22 -21.24
CA SER A 161 -52.03 -62.85 -21.76
C SER A 161 -52.56 -61.84 -20.73
N ASP A 162 -53.64 -62.18 -20.02
CA ASP A 162 -54.28 -61.32 -19.02
C ASP A 162 -53.38 -61.14 -17.78
N GLU A 163 -52.74 -62.21 -17.33
CA GLU A 163 -51.73 -62.16 -16.26
C GLU A 163 -50.54 -61.28 -16.66
N ARG A 164 -50.00 -61.47 -17.88
CA ARG A 164 -48.90 -60.64 -18.40
C ARG A 164 -49.30 -59.17 -18.52
N LEU A 165 -50.53 -58.87 -18.92
CA LEU A 165 -51.02 -57.49 -19.02
C LEU A 165 -51.10 -56.83 -17.64
N THR A 166 -51.67 -57.53 -16.66
CA THR A 166 -51.79 -57.03 -15.28
C THR A 166 -50.42 -56.79 -14.66
N ALA A 167 -49.51 -57.77 -14.81
CA ALA A 167 -48.12 -57.65 -14.36
C ALA A 167 -47.40 -56.48 -15.05
N ARG A 168 -47.62 -56.28 -16.35
CA ARG A 168 -47.04 -55.18 -17.11
C ARG A 168 -47.52 -53.82 -16.63
N VAL A 169 -48.81 -53.65 -16.31
CA VAL A 169 -49.35 -52.41 -15.76
C VAL A 169 -48.77 -52.11 -14.38
N ALA A 170 -48.70 -53.12 -13.51
CA ALA A 170 -48.10 -52.98 -12.18
C ALA A 170 -46.61 -52.59 -12.27
N GLU A 171 -45.86 -53.22 -13.17
CA GLU A 171 -44.47 -52.89 -13.46
C GLU A 171 -44.30 -51.45 -13.93
N LEU A 172 -45.08 -51.03 -14.94
CA LEU A 172 -45.02 -49.67 -15.47
C LEU A 172 -45.35 -48.61 -14.42
N ARG A 173 -46.27 -48.90 -13.49
CA ARG A 173 -46.59 -48.01 -12.38
C ARG A 173 -45.39 -47.84 -11.45
N ARG A 174 -44.79 -48.94 -11.00
CA ARG A 174 -43.62 -48.90 -10.12
C ARG A 174 -42.42 -48.20 -10.76
N GLN A 175 -42.19 -48.44 -12.06
CA GLN A 175 -41.16 -47.75 -12.82
C GLN A 175 -41.43 -46.25 -12.92
N LEU A 176 -42.69 -45.84 -13.09
CA LEU A 176 -43.05 -44.42 -13.13
C LEU A 176 -42.83 -43.76 -11.78
N ASP A 177 -43.29 -44.38 -10.69
CA ASP A 177 -43.11 -43.88 -9.34
C ASP A 177 -41.61 -43.68 -9.03
N GLY A 178 -40.78 -44.69 -9.30
CA GLY A 178 -39.32 -44.57 -9.11
C GLY A 178 -38.65 -43.52 -10.00
N LYS A 179 -39.14 -43.30 -11.24
CA LYS A 179 -38.65 -42.21 -12.10
C LYS A 179 -39.03 -40.83 -11.55
N VAL A 180 -40.24 -40.68 -11.01
CA VAL A 180 -40.69 -39.41 -10.40
C VAL A 180 -39.86 -39.07 -9.18
N ASP A 181 -39.64 -40.05 -8.29
CA ASP A 181 -38.83 -39.86 -7.09
C ASP A 181 -37.38 -39.49 -7.45
N GLY A 182 -36.77 -40.25 -8.37
CA GLY A 182 -35.41 -39.98 -8.84
C GLY A 182 -35.27 -38.62 -9.53
N LEU A 183 -36.27 -38.17 -10.29
CA LEU A 183 -36.29 -36.84 -10.89
C LEU A 183 -36.38 -35.74 -9.82
N GLY A 184 -37.19 -35.95 -8.78
CA GLY A 184 -37.29 -35.03 -7.64
C GLY A 184 -35.96 -34.87 -6.92
N GLU A 185 -35.29 -35.99 -6.61
CA GLU A 185 -33.96 -35.99 -5.98
C GLU A 185 -32.91 -35.30 -6.86
N ALA A 186 -32.92 -35.58 -8.18
CA ALA A 186 -32.00 -34.96 -9.12
C ALA A 186 -32.18 -33.43 -9.19
N LYS A 187 -33.42 -32.94 -9.22
CA LYS A 187 -33.71 -31.48 -9.22
C LYS A 187 -33.17 -30.80 -7.97
N VAL A 188 -33.44 -31.37 -6.79
CA VAL A 188 -32.93 -30.82 -5.52
C VAL A 188 -31.40 -30.79 -5.49
N ALA A 189 -30.74 -31.82 -6.02
CA ALA A 189 -29.29 -31.86 -6.11
C ALA A 189 -28.74 -30.78 -7.05
N ILE A 190 -29.40 -30.55 -8.19
CA ILE A 190 -29.05 -29.48 -9.15
C ILE A 190 -29.21 -28.10 -8.51
N ASP A 191 -30.32 -27.85 -7.83
CA ASP A 191 -30.59 -26.57 -7.16
C ASP A 191 -29.51 -26.27 -6.11
N LYS A 192 -29.18 -27.26 -5.27
CA LYS A 192 -28.12 -27.14 -4.26
C LYS A 192 -26.74 -26.85 -4.88
N HIS A 193 -26.42 -27.46 -6.01
CA HIS A 193 -25.16 -27.21 -6.73
C HIS A 193 -25.13 -25.80 -7.33
N ASN A 194 -26.24 -25.34 -7.90
CA ASN A 194 -26.35 -23.97 -8.41
C ASN A 194 -26.27 -22.91 -7.30
N GLU A 195 -26.86 -23.18 -6.13
CA GLU A 195 -26.69 -22.34 -4.93
C GLU A 195 -25.22 -22.27 -4.48
N ALA A 196 -24.51 -23.40 -4.48
CA ALA A 196 -23.09 -23.42 -4.15
C ALA A 196 -22.25 -22.60 -5.16
N LEU A 197 -22.58 -22.65 -6.45
CA LEU A 197 -21.94 -21.81 -7.46
C LEU A 197 -22.22 -20.32 -7.27
N ALA A 198 -23.44 -19.95 -6.88
CA ALA A 198 -23.77 -18.57 -6.55
C ALA A 198 -22.96 -18.09 -5.34
N ALA A 199 -22.90 -18.88 -4.27
CA ALA A 199 -22.09 -18.57 -3.09
C ALA A 199 -20.59 -18.42 -3.40
N ALA A 200 -20.05 -19.25 -4.30
CA ALA A 200 -18.66 -19.12 -4.75
C ALA A 200 -18.41 -17.80 -5.51
N ARG A 201 -19.36 -17.34 -6.35
CA ARG A 201 -19.27 -16.04 -7.03
C ARG A 201 -19.31 -14.88 -6.02
N ASP A 202 -20.17 -14.98 -5.01
CA ASP A 202 -20.25 -13.97 -3.94
C ASP A 202 -18.95 -13.90 -3.13
N GLN A 203 -18.32 -15.04 -2.85
CA GLN A 203 -17.01 -15.07 -2.19
C GLN A 203 -15.90 -14.39 -3.01
N ILE A 204 -15.87 -14.60 -4.33
CA ILE A 204 -14.95 -13.87 -5.22
C ILE A 204 -15.21 -12.37 -5.16
N ALA A 205 -16.49 -11.96 -5.24
CA ALA A 205 -16.85 -10.55 -5.18
C ALA A 205 -16.43 -9.90 -3.85
N ALA A 206 -16.63 -10.61 -2.73
CA ALA A 206 -16.18 -10.17 -1.41
C ALA A 206 -14.66 -10.06 -1.32
N ALA A 207 -13.91 -11.06 -1.81
CA ALA A 207 -12.45 -11.04 -1.82
C ALA A 207 -11.89 -9.89 -2.67
N ARG A 208 -12.51 -9.57 -3.81
CA ARG A 208 -12.13 -8.41 -4.63
C ARG A 208 -12.41 -7.09 -3.91
N ALA A 209 -13.56 -6.97 -3.25
CA ALA A 209 -13.90 -5.77 -2.49
C ALA A 209 -12.93 -5.54 -1.32
N GLU A 210 -12.52 -6.61 -0.63
CA GLU A 210 -11.50 -6.55 0.43
C GLU A 210 -10.14 -6.12 -0.12
N ALA A 211 -9.70 -6.71 -1.23
CA ALA A 211 -8.45 -6.33 -1.90
C ALA A 211 -8.45 -4.86 -2.37
N GLU A 212 -9.58 -4.36 -2.89
CA GLU A 212 -9.75 -2.95 -3.27
C GLU A 212 -9.68 -2.01 -2.05
N ALA A 213 -10.28 -2.40 -0.92
CA ALA A 213 -10.22 -1.63 0.32
C ALA A 213 -8.79 -1.56 0.90
N SER A 214 -8.05 -2.67 0.90
CA SER A 214 -6.64 -2.70 1.29
C SER A 214 -5.78 -1.84 0.37
N ALA A 215 -6.01 -1.91 -0.95
CA ALA A 215 -5.31 -1.07 -1.92
C ALA A 215 -5.59 0.43 -1.71
N ALA A 216 -6.83 0.81 -1.38
CA ALA A 216 -7.19 2.19 -1.06
C ALA A 216 -6.51 2.69 0.21
N THR A 217 -6.42 1.86 1.24
CA THR A 217 -5.72 2.16 2.50
C THR A 217 -4.24 2.42 2.24
N LEU A 218 -3.60 1.54 1.48
CA LEU A 218 -2.20 1.68 1.09
C LEU A 218 -1.95 2.94 0.24
N ALA A 219 -2.87 3.28 -0.67
CA ALA A 219 -2.78 4.50 -1.46
C ALA A 219 -2.86 5.77 -0.57
N SER A 220 -3.74 5.77 0.43
CA SER A 220 -3.83 6.87 1.40
C SER A 220 -2.55 6.99 2.23
N ALA A 221 -2.02 5.88 2.75
CA ALA A 221 -0.78 5.88 3.52
C ALA A 221 0.41 6.42 2.70
N ASN A 222 0.51 6.04 1.42
CA ASN A 222 1.53 6.57 0.51
C ASN A 222 1.39 8.08 0.28
N ALA A 223 0.16 8.59 0.11
CA ALA A 223 -0.10 10.02 -0.05
C ALA A 223 0.28 10.81 1.21
N ASP A 224 -0.07 10.30 2.39
CA ASP A 224 0.32 10.91 3.68
C ASP A 224 1.84 10.94 3.85
N ARG A 225 2.54 9.87 3.43
CA ARG A 225 4.01 9.85 3.42
C ARG A 225 4.59 10.92 2.51
N GLU A 226 4.09 11.05 1.29
CA GLU A 226 4.58 12.04 0.33
C GLU A 226 4.40 13.46 0.87
N ALA A 227 3.26 13.74 1.52
CA ALA A 227 3.02 15.00 2.21
C ALA A 227 4.00 15.24 3.38
N ARG A 228 4.32 14.23 4.19
CA ARG A 228 5.33 14.33 5.27
C ARG A 228 6.72 14.65 4.72
N ILE A 229 7.12 14.00 3.63
CA ILE A 229 8.41 14.25 2.97
C ILE A 229 8.48 15.67 2.43
N ASP A 230 7.42 16.16 1.79
CA ASP A 230 7.39 17.51 1.25
C ASP A 230 7.39 18.58 2.36
N SER A 231 6.71 18.33 3.48
CA SER A 231 6.81 19.18 4.67
C SER A 231 8.25 19.23 5.19
N LEU A 232 8.94 18.09 5.27
CA LEU A 232 10.34 18.03 5.72
C LEU A 232 11.27 18.81 4.78
N LYS A 233 11.09 18.68 3.45
CA LYS A 233 11.84 19.48 2.46
C LYS A 233 11.61 20.97 2.66
N GLY A 234 10.36 21.38 2.92
CA GLY A 234 10.00 22.76 3.22
C GLY A 234 10.68 23.30 4.48
N ASP A 235 10.68 22.51 5.55
CA ASP A 235 11.37 22.84 6.81
C ASP A 235 12.89 22.99 6.58
N ILE A 236 13.51 22.07 5.85
CA ILE A 236 14.95 22.13 5.50
C ILE A 236 15.29 23.40 4.73
N ALA A 237 14.50 23.76 3.71
CA ALA A 237 14.69 24.98 2.95
C ALA A 237 14.53 26.24 3.83
N GLY A 238 13.59 26.21 4.77
CA GLY A 238 13.42 27.26 5.78
C GLY A 238 14.64 27.40 6.69
N TRP A 239 15.19 26.29 7.17
CA TRP A 239 16.41 26.29 8.00
C TRP A 239 17.63 26.79 7.25
N GLN A 240 17.82 26.40 5.98
CA GLN A 240 18.92 26.90 5.14
C GLN A 240 18.91 28.43 5.05
N LYS A 241 17.74 29.01 4.76
CA LYS A 241 17.57 30.47 4.70
C LYS A 241 17.83 31.16 6.04
N GLN A 242 17.49 30.51 7.14
CA GLN A 242 17.70 31.04 8.48
C GLN A 242 19.19 31.01 8.88
N ILE A 243 19.92 29.96 8.49
CA ILE A 243 21.37 29.84 8.66
C ILE A 243 22.09 30.92 7.85
N GLU A 244 21.74 31.11 6.57
CA GLU A 244 22.33 32.18 5.73
C GLU A 244 22.12 33.56 6.36
N LYS A 245 20.90 33.84 6.85
CA LYS A 245 20.59 35.10 7.52
C LYS A 245 21.39 35.29 8.80
N GLN A 246 21.57 34.25 9.61
CA GLN A 246 22.40 34.34 10.83
C GLN A 246 23.87 34.54 10.51
N GLN A 247 24.39 33.89 9.46
CA GLN A 247 25.78 34.08 9.02
C GLN A 247 26.02 35.52 8.55
N GLN A 248 25.07 36.11 7.82
CA GLN A 248 25.14 37.52 7.41
C GLN A 248 25.13 38.47 8.61
N VAL A 249 24.23 38.26 9.57
CA VAL A 249 24.18 39.09 10.79
C VAL A 249 25.47 38.95 11.59
N SER A 250 26.01 37.74 11.76
CA SER A 250 27.30 37.57 12.46
C SER A 250 28.50 38.16 11.71
N ALA A 251 28.42 38.23 10.38
CA ALA A 251 29.45 38.86 9.55
C ALA A 251 29.36 40.38 9.65
N GLU A 252 28.16 40.96 9.59
CA GLU A 252 27.92 42.38 9.82
C GLU A 252 28.32 42.80 11.25
N GLU A 253 27.96 42.01 12.27
CA GLU A 253 28.37 42.25 13.66
C GLU A 253 29.89 42.12 13.86
N ALA A 254 30.55 41.16 13.20
CA ALA A 254 32.00 41.03 13.22
C ALA A 254 32.71 42.17 12.46
N GLU A 255 32.14 42.63 11.34
CA GLU A 255 32.63 43.81 10.61
C GLU A 255 32.47 45.08 11.45
N GLU A 256 31.34 45.25 12.15
CA GLU A 256 31.09 46.41 13.02
C GLU A 256 31.98 46.38 14.28
N GLU A 257 32.24 45.21 14.87
CA GLU A 257 33.18 45.05 15.98
C GLU A 257 34.64 45.28 15.54
N VAL A 258 35.01 44.84 14.34
CA VAL A 258 36.32 45.12 13.74
C VAL A 258 36.45 46.61 13.40
N GLU A 259 35.41 47.26 12.87
CA GLU A 259 35.40 48.70 12.57
C GLU A 259 35.47 49.55 13.85
N GLN A 260 34.78 49.15 14.93
CA GLN A 260 34.87 49.81 16.24
C GLN A 260 36.26 49.67 16.88
N ASN A 261 36.93 48.53 16.71
CA ASN A 261 38.26 48.30 17.28
C ASN A 261 39.41 48.88 16.42
N LEU A 262 39.23 48.99 15.10
CA LEU A 262 40.20 49.55 14.16
C LEU A 262 40.01 51.04 13.87
N GLY A 263 38.81 51.60 14.09
CA GLY A 263 38.46 52.99 13.79
C GLY A 263 38.77 53.96 14.93
N GLY A 264 39.48 55.06 14.61
CA GLY A 264 39.76 56.16 15.54
C GLY A 264 40.70 57.20 14.93
N PRO A 265 41.03 58.30 15.63
CA PRO A 265 41.79 59.43 15.06
C PRO A 265 43.30 59.14 14.91
N TYR A 266 43.70 57.87 14.89
CA TYR A 266 45.08 57.40 14.93
C TYR A 266 45.44 56.61 13.67
N ALA A 267 46.73 56.48 13.39
CA ALA A 267 47.29 55.85 12.20
C ALA A 267 47.38 54.31 12.28
N ILE A 268 47.17 53.73 13.46
CA ILE A 268 47.17 52.28 13.75
C ILE A 268 45.94 51.96 14.62
N PRO A 269 45.56 50.68 14.82
CA PRO A 269 44.38 50.31 15.58
C PRO A 269 44.26 51.03 16.92
N THR A 270 43.09 51.63 17.17
CA THR A 270 42.84 52.49 18.33
C THR A 270 43.12 51.79 19.65
N TYR A 271 42.80 50.50 19.77
CA TYR A 271 43.02 49.73 20.99
C TYR A 271 44.51 49.66 21.38
N ILE A 272 45.40 49.56 20.40
CA ILE A 272 46.86 49.54 20.61
C ILE A 272 47.30 50.89 21.16
N VAL A 273 46.90 51.98 20.50
CA VAL A 273 47.26 53.34 20.90
C VAL A 273 46.76 53.69 22.30
N MET A 274 45.53 53.27 22.63
CA MET A 274 44.96 53.47 23.96
C MET A 274 45.72 52.70 25.05
N CYS A 275 46.22 51.52 24.75
CA CYS A 275 47.03 50.75 25.69
C CYS A 275 48.45 51.30 25.82
N GLU A 276 49.08 51.74 24.72
CA GLU A 276 50.45 52.24 24.71
C GLU A 276 50.61 53.58 25.42
N SER A 277 49.69 54.53 25.19
CA SER A 277 49.80 55.90 25.70
C SER A 277 48.49 56.50 26.22
N GLY A 278 47.38 55.77 26.14
CA GLY A 278 46.05 56.37 26.33
C GLY A 278 45.66 57.36 25.23
N GLY A 279 46.37 57.38 24.10
CA GLY A 279 46.15 58.35 23.02
C GLY A 279 46.86 59.69 23.18
N ASP A 280 47.77 59.83 24.15
CA ASP A 280 48.47 61.08 24.43
C ASP A 280 49.71 61.27 23.53
N TYR A 281 49.64 62.25 22.62
CA TYR A 281 50.73 62.62 21.70
C TYR A 281 51.96 63.23 22.38
N SER A 282 51.87 63.57 23.67
CA SER A 282 52.98 64.09 24.48
C SER A 282 53.54 63.08 25.47
N ALA A 283 52.99 61.86 25.52
CA ALA A 283 53.42 60.82 26.43
C ALA A 283 54.88 60.44 26.23
N VAL A 284 55.59 60.19 27.33
CA VAL A 284 56.97 59.70 27.33
C VAL A 284 57.10 58.57 28.34
N ASN A 285 57.56 57.41 27.88
CA ASN A 285 57.92 56.31 28.76
C ASN A 285 59.24 56.65 29.49
N PRO A 286 59.24 56.82 30.83
CA PRO A 286 60.44 57.23 31.56
C PRO A 286 61.57 56.20 31.56
N SER A 287 61.26 54.93 31.26
CA SER A 287 62.22 53.82 31.29
C SER A 287 62.82 53.51 29.93
N SER A 288 62.04 53.54 28.85
CA SER A 288 62.51 53.24 27.49
C SER A 288 62.83 54.49 26.66
N GLY A 289 62.31 55.66 27.06
CA GLY A 289 62.41 56.89 26.27
C GLY A 289 61.50 56.91 25.03
N ALA A 290 60.66 55.90 24.86
CA ALA A 290 59.62 55.88 23.84
C ALA A 290 58.66 57.06 24.02
N GLY A 291 58.24 57.69 22.93
CA GLY A 291 57.48 58.94 22.98
C GLY A 291 56.30 58.99 22.02
N GLY A 292 55.35 59.88 22.32
CA GLY A 292 54.19 60.16 21.50
C GLY A 292 53.04 59.17 21.68
N ALA A 293 51.95 59.39 20.93
CA ALA A 293 50.74 58.57 21.06
C ALA A 293 51.02 57.09 20.73
N TYR A 294 51.98 56.84 19.86
CA TYR A 294 52.35 55.50 19.38
C TYR A 294 53.52 54.86 20.15
N GLN A 295 54.04 55.52 21.19
CA GLN A 295 55.20 55.07 21.98
C GLN A 295 56.37 54.58 21.11
N ILE A 296 56.80 55.40 20.14
CA ILE A 296 57.87 55.03 19.22
C ILE A 296 59.23 55.29 19.89
N MET A 297 60.15 54.33 19.80
CA MET A 297 61.52 54.50 20.30
C MET A 297 62.27 55.58 19.50
N PRO A 298 63.10 56.43 20.13
CA PRO A 298 63.82 57.50 19.42
C PRO A 298 64.68 57.02 18.25
N SER A 299 65.32 55.85 18.38
CA SER A 299 66.11 55.24 17.30
C SER A 299 65.26 54.83 16.10
N THR A 300 64.06 54.31 16.35
CA THR A 300 63.11 53.92 15.28
C THR A 300 62.50 55.16 14.64
N TRP A 301 62.17 56.18 15.44
CA TRP A 301 61.66 57.46 14.96
C TRP A 301 62.62 58.12 13.96
N GLU A 302 63.90 58.19 14.32
CA GLU A 302 64.95 58.73 13.44
C GLU A 302 65.13 57.87 12.17
N ALA A 303 65.10 56.53 12.31
CA ALA A 303 65.23 55.62 11.17
C ALA A 303 64.11 55.79 10.12
N TYR A 304 62.91 56.19 10.54
CA TYR A 304 61.76 56.46 9.66
C TYR A 304 61.64 57.94 9.25
N GLY A 305 62.72 58.72 9.44
CA GLY A 305 62.84 60.10 8.98
C GLY A 305 62.24 61.15 9.93
N GLY A 306 61.94 60.77 11.17
CA GLY A 306 61.48 61.68 12.21
C GLY A 306 62.59 62.60 12.68
N THR A 307 62.27 63.89 12.85
CA THR A 307 63.22 64.89 13.38
C THR A 307 62.89 65.20 14.84
N GLY A 308 63.90 65.28 15.70
CA GLY A 308 63.72 65.49 17.14
C GLY A 308 63.19 64.24 17.85
N LEU A 309 62.50 64.43 18.99
CA LEU A 309 61.89 63.33 19.74
C LEU A 309 60.40 63.16 19.37
N PRO A 310 59.87 61.93 19.34
CA PRO A 310 58.49 61.64 18.89
C PRO A 310 57.42 62.49 19.57
N GLN A 311 57.48 62.65 20.89
CA GLN A 311 56.51 63.41 21.70
C GLN A 311 56.52 64.92 21.42
N ASN A 312 57.59 65.43 20.81
CA ASN A 312 57.73 66.85 20.46
C ASN A 312 57.30 67.12 19.01
N ALA A 313 57.04 66.07 18.23
CA ALA A 313 56.60 66.19 16.85
C ALA A 313 55.10 66.47 16.79
N SER A 314 54.67 67.12 15.70
CA SER A 314 53.24 67.36 15.47
C SER A 314 52.47 66.05 15.37
N LYS A 315 51.18 66.07 15.73
CA LYS A 315 50.26 64.93 15.57
C LYS A 315 50.38 64.28 14.19
N ALA A 316 50.35 65.10 13.14
CA ALA A 316 50.41 64.64 11.75
C ALA A 316 51.74 63.90 11.45
N GLU A 317 52.84 64.33 12.04
CA GLU A 317 54.14 63.67 11.84
C GLU A 317 54.23 62.36 12.62
N GLN A 318 53.67 62.32 13.83
CA GLN A 318 53.56 61.08 14.62
C GLN A 318 52.69 60.05 13.91
N ASP A 319 51.53 60.47 13.38
CA ASP A 319 50.64 59.63 12.59
C ASP A 319 51.32 59.11 11.32
N ARG A 320 52.03 59.99 10.60
CA ARG A 320 52.74 59.63 9.37
C ARG A 320 53.76 58.54 9.61
N ILE A 321 54.60 58.69 10.64
CA ILE A 321 55.65 57.71 10.94
C ILE A 321 55.05 56.41 11.50
N ALA A 322 54.04 56.50 12.36
CA ALA A 322 53.34 55.31 12.85
C ALA A 322 52.68 54.50 11.72
N ALA A 323 52.05 55.18 10.75
CA ALA A 323 51.50 54.54 9.56
C ALA A 323 52.57 53.81 8.73
N LEU A 324 53.76 54.41 8.58
CA LEU A 324 54.87 53.81 7.85
C LEU A 324 55.41 52.56 8.56
N ILE A 325 55.58 52.63 9.90
CA ILE A 325 56.03 51.49 10.70
C ILE A 325 55.00 50.35 10.65
N TRP A 326 53.71 50.68 10.74
CA TRP A 326 52.62 49.72 10.67
C TRP A 326 52.54 49.04 9.30
N ALA A 327 52.74 49.81 8.23
CA ALA A 327 52.79 49.28 6.86
C ALA A 327 54.01 48.36 6.62
N ASP A 328 55.15 48.64 7.26
CA ASP A 328 56.38 47.85 7.11
C ASP A 328 56.36 46.55 7.95
N SER A 329 55.90 46.65 9.20
CA SER A 329 56.14 45.61 10.22
C SER A 329 54.89 45.12 10.95
N GLY A 330 53.70 45.56 10.52
CA GLY A 330 52.43 45.22 11.16
C GLY A 330 52.43 45.62 12.63
N SER A 331 51.84 44.79 13.48
CA SER A 331 51.68 45.08 14.91
C SER A 331 52.92 44.83 15.77
N SER A 332 53.96 44.20 15.21
CA SER A 332 55.11 43.68 15.96
C SER A 332 55.94 44.70 16.78
N PRO A 333 56.04 45.99 16.40
CA PRO A 333 56.76 46.99 17.22
C PRO A 333 56.01 47.46 18.46
N TRP A 334 54.73 47.18 18.58
CA TRP A 334 53.89 47.60 19.69
C TRP A 334 53.70 46.44 20.68
N THR A 335 53.82 46.74 21.97
CA THR A 335 53.72 45.71 23.02
C THR A 335 52.26 45.39 23.35
N CYS A 336 51.37 46.36 23.12
CA CYS A 336 49.93 46.27 23.34
C CYS A 336 49.13 45.70 22.16
N ALA A 337 49.80 45.05 21.21
CA ALA A 337 49.26 44.66 19.92
C ALA A 337 48.60 43.28 19.90
#